data_AF-A0AAE8LVX4-F1
#
_entry.id   AF-A0AAE8LVX4-F1
#
_cell.length_a   1.000
_cell.length_b   1.000
_cell.length_c   1.000
_cell.angle_alpha   90.00
_cell.angle_beta   90.00
_cell.angle_gamma   90.00
#
_symmetry.space_group_name_H-M   'P 1'
#
loop_
_entity.id
_entity.type
_entity.pdbx_description
1 polymer ?
#
loop_
_entity_poly.entity_id
_entity_poly.type
_entity_poly.pdbx_seq_one_letter_code
_entity_poly.pdbx_strand_id
1 'polypeptide(L)'
;MHVKTLASTEQTVQFAVTETDYTMHLKLERQTSDLLIQIIGGDVPHYGVITTVDKTGKALTTALPSRPGHVHQEKVLIDQVLKTVKPLITNNAVLVSGMHVNEITPAQMRAAMLMAHELGVALAKWLKAHPDQTQVVTYAK
;
A
#
# COMPACT_ATOMS: atom_id res chain seq x y z
N MET A 1 10.30 -8.89 -13.12
CA MET A 1 8.97 -8.34 -12.78
C MET A 1 8.90 -6.89 -13.23
N HIS A 2 7.87 -6.49 -13.99
CA HIS A 2 7.75 -5.13 -14.54
C HIS A 2 6.55 -4.42 -13.92
N VAL A 3 6.79 -3.31 -13.21
CA VAL A 3 5.73 -2.46 -12.66
C VAL A 3 5.29 -1.46 -13.72
N LYS A 4 3.98 -1.40 -13.98
CA LYS A 4 3.35 -0.45 -14.89
C LYS A 4 2.68 0.68 -14.09
N THR A 5 2.92 1.92 -14.49
CA THR A 5 2.09 3.05 -14.03
C THR A 5 0.81 3.07 -14.84
N LEU A 6 -0.35 2.98 -14.18
CA LEU A 6 -1.67 2.99 -14.81
C LEU A 6 -2.24 4.40 -14.94
N ALA A 7 -2.05 5.24 -13.93
CA ALA A 7 -2.48 6.64 -13.90
C ALA A 7 -1.61 7.42 -12.91
N SER A 8 -1.42 8.72 -13.15
CA SER A 8 -0.69 9.60 -12.23
C SER A 8 -1.15 11.06 -12.38
N THR A 9 -1.24 11.75 -11.26
CA THR A 9 -1.35 13.22 -11.13
C THR A 9 -0.27 13.69 -10.13
N GLU A 10 -0.36 14.91 -9.61
CA GLU A 10 0.48 15.38 -8.49
C GLU A 10 0.07 14.79 -7.13
N GLN A 11 -1.19 14.36 -6.99
CA GLN A 11 -1.76 13.92 -5.70
C GLN A 11 -2.15 12.45 -5.69
N THR A 12 -2.18 11.80 -6.85
CA THR A 12 -2.60 10.41 -6.98
C THR A 12 -1.68 9.66 -7.92
N VAL A 13 -1.45 8.38 -7.64
CA VAL A 13 -0.78 7.48 -8.58
C VAL A 13 -1.30 6.06 -8.41
N GLN A 14 -1.36 5.32 -9.51
CA GLN A 14 -1.71 3.91 -9.51
C GLN A 14 -0.67 3.11 -10.28
N PHE A 15 -0.20 2.04 -9.65
CA PHE A 15 0.70 1.05 -10.23
C PHE A 15 0.00 -0.31 -10.33
N ALA A 16 0.49 -1.14 -11.23
CA ALA A 16 0.14 -2.54 -11.33
C ALA A 16 1.38 -3.38 -11.59
N VAL A 17 1.40 -4.57 -11.02
CA VAL A 17 2.40 -5.59 -11.29
C VAL A 17 1.69 -6.93 -11.42
N THR A 18 2.11 -7.72 -12.41
CA THR A 18 1.54 -9.03 -12.72
C THR A 18 2.65 -10.05 -12.66
N GLU A 19 2.42 -11.14 -11.93
CA GLU A 19 3.35 -12.27 -11.81
C GLU A 19 2.54 -13.53 -11.50
N THR A 20 2.95 -14.69 -12.00
CA THR A 20 2.27 -15.98 -11.73
C THR A 20 0.75 -15.93 -11.93
N ASP A 21 0.33 -15.27 -13.02
CA ASP A 21 -1.05 -15.21 -13.52
C ASP A 21 -2.06 -14.41 -12.68
N TYR A 22 -1.60 -13.56 -11.76
CA TYR A 22 -2.47 -12.58 -11.09
C TYR A 22 -1.82 -11.20 -10.98
N THR A 23 -2.64 -10.18 -10.76
CA THR A 23 -2.21 -8.78 -10.71
C THR A 23 -2.43 -8.20 -9.31
N MET A 24 -1.43 -7.46 -8.84
CA MET A 24 -1.50 -6.63 -7.64
C MET A 24 -1.41 -5.15 -8.04
N HIS A 25 -2.30 -4.35 -7.46
CA HIS A 25 -2.35 -2.92 -7.65
C HIS A 25 -1.89 -2.20 -6.39
N LEU A 26 -1.15 -1.10 -6.59
CA LEU A 26 -0.93 -0.10 -5.55
C LEU A 26 -1.56 1.21 -6.00
N LYS A 27 -2.46 1.77 -5.21
CA LYS A 27 -3.00 3.12 -5.43
C LYS A 27 -2.59 4.02 -4.27
N LEU A 28 -2.07 5.20 -4.57
CA LEU A 28 -1.87 6.27 -3.62
C LEU A 28 -2.84 7.42 -3.90
N GLU A 29 -3.38 7.97 -2.84
CA GLU A 29 -4.02 9.28 -2.79
C GLU A 29 -3.37 10.09 -1.67
N ARG A 30 -3.01 11.34 -1.97
CA ARG A 30 -2.40 12.28 -1.04
C ARG A 30 -3.39 13.39 -0.71
N GLN A 31 -3.47 13.72 0.57
CA GLN A 31 -4.19 14.88 1.08
C GLN A 31 -3.17 15.76 1.81
N THR A 32 -2.65 16.76 1.11
CA THR A 32 -1.51 17.58 1.58
C THR A 32 -0.26 16.73 1.87
N SER A 33 0.01 16.38 3.12
CA SER A 33 1.15 15.52 3.53
C SER A 33 0.69 14.15 4.02
N ASP A 34 -0.62 13.93 4.17
CA ASP A 34 -1.17 12.64 4.57
C ASP A 34 -1.36 11.73 3.35
N LEU A 35 -1.10 10.44 3.53
CA LEU A 35 -1.16 9.45 2.45
C LEU A 35 -2.20 8.37 2.74
N LEU A 36 -3.02 8.06 1.75
CA LEU A 36 -3.82 6.83 1.68
C LEU A 36 -3.20 5.91 0.63
N ILE A 37 -2.76 4.73 1.05
CA ILE A 37 -2.13 3.74 0.17
C ILE A 37 -2.97 2.45 0.20
N GLN A 38 -3.38 1.97 -0.96
CA GLN A 38 -4.18 0.76 -1.11
C GLN A 38 -3.37 -0.29 -1.87
N ILE A 39 -3.26 -1.50 -1.34
CA ILE A 39 -2.57 -2.65 -1.94
C ILE A 39 -3.60 -3.76 -2.15
N ILE A 40 -4.18 -3.83 -3.35
CA ILE A 40 -5.36 -4.63 -3.67
C ILE A 40 -5.10 -5.49 -4.90
N GLY A 41 -5.64 -6.71 -4.96
CA GLY A 41 -5.51 -7.51 -6.17
C GLY A 41 -6.18 -8.88 -6.10
N GLY A 42 -5.77 -9.73 -7.05
CA GLY A 42 -6.26 -11.09 -7.24
C GLY A 42 -7.66 -11.17 -7.79
N ASP A 43 -8.32 -12.29 -7.49
CA ASP A 43 -9.60 -12.66 -8.06
C ASP A 43 -10.78 -12.12 -7.26
N VAL A 44 -10.59 -11.91 -5.94
CA VAL A 44 -11.63 -11.43 -5.03
C VAL A 44 -11.09 -10.25 -4.18
N PRO A 45 -11.09 -9.04 -4.75
CA PRO A 45 -10.68 -7.84 -4.02
C PRO A 45 -11.53 -7.62 -2.76
N HIS A 46 -10.88 -7.32 -1.65
CA HIS A 46 -11.52 -6.98 -0.37
C HIS A 46 -10.58 -6.06 0.42
N TYR A 47 -10.99 -5.62 1.60
CA TYR A 47 -10.11 -4.95 2.56
C TYR A 47 -9.95 -5.84 3.79
N GLY A 48 -8.73 -6.34 4.01
CA GLY A 48 -8.43 -7.31 5.05
C GLY A 48 -7.60 -6.74 6.19
N VAL A 49 -6.65 -5.86 5.89
CA VAL A 49 -5.73 -5.29 6.89
C VAL A 49 -5.61 -3.79 6.69
N ILE A 50 -5.62 -3.06 7.81
CA ILE A 50 -5.36 -1.63 7.87
C ILE A 50 -4.13 -1.41 8.73
N THR A 51 -3.16 -0.65 8.24
CA THR A 51 -2.04 -0.16 9.05
C THR A 51 -2.00 1.35 8.99
N THR A 52 -2.04 2.00 10.15
CA THR A 52 -1.76 3.43 10.25
C THR A 52 -0.29 3.64 10.59
N VAL A 53 0.32 4.68 10.04
CA VAL A 53 1.63 5.18 10.42
C VAL A 53 1.45 6.64 10.81
N ASP A 54 1.85 7.00 12.04
CA ASP A 54 1.80 8.40 12.48
C ASP A 54 3.07 9.17 12.06
N LYS A 55 3.05 10.50 12.25
CA LYS A 55 4.19 11.38 11.96
C LYS A 55 5.49 11.05 12.70
N THR A 56 5.46 10.22 13.75
CA THR A 56 6.65 9.75 14.47
C THR A 56 7.20 8.45 13.85
N GLY A 57 6.51 7.90 12.86
CA GLY A 57 6.80 6.62 12.24
C GLY A 57 6.31 5.42 13.05
N LYS A 58 5.48 5.61 14.10
CA LYS A 58 4.86 4.51 14.82
C LYS A 58 3.76 3.91 13.95
N ALA A 59 3.78 2.59 13.81
CA ALA A 59 2.80 1.84 13.03
C ALA A 59 1.85 1.04 13.94
N LEU A 60 0.56 1.08 13.66
CA LEU A 60 -0.45 0.24 14.31
C LEU A 60 -1.23 -0.52 13.23
N THR A 61 -1.40 -1.82 13.40
CA THR A 61 -2.10 -2.67 12.44
C THR A 61 -3.37 -3.27 13.05
N THR A 62 -4.46 -3.19 12.31
CA THR A 62 -5.72 -3.89 12.57
C THR A 62 -5.96 -4.89 11.44
N ALA A 63 -6.03 -6.18 11.77
CA ALA A 63 -6.45 -7.23 10.84
C ALA A 63 -7.95 -7.49 11.04
N LEU A 64 -8.72 -7.40 9.96
CA LEU A 64 -10.17 -7.60 9.95
C LEU A 64 -10.51 -9.11 9.93
N PRO A 65 -11.68 -9.51 10.45
CA PRO A 65 -12.13 -10.90 10.37
C PRO A 65 -12.24 -11.38 8.93
N SER A 66 -11.80 -12.62 8.67
CA SER A 66 -11.86 -13.23 7.33
C SER A 66 -12.87 -14.38 7.26
N ARG A 67 -12.68 -15.38 8.13
CA ARG A 67 -13.58 -16.52 8.35
C ARG A 67 -13.71 -16.78 9.85
N PRO A 68 -14.67 -17.59 10.32
CA PRO A 68 -14.87 -17.82 11.75
C PRO A 68 -13.56 -18.14 12.50
N GLY A 69 -13.27 -17.34 13.53
CA GLY A 69 -12.07 -17.48 14.36
C GLY A 69 -10.74 -17.06 13.71
N HIS A 70 -10.75 -16.49 12.50
CA HIS A 70 -9.54 -16.09 11.78
C HIS A 70 -9.59 -14.63 11.35
N VAL A 71 -8.41 -14.04 11.19
CA VAL A 71 -8.22 -12.72 10.63
C VAL A 71 -7.36 -12.78 9.36
N HIS A 72 -7.54 -11.76 8.55
CA HIS A 72 -6.74 -11.44 7.38
C HIS A 72 -5.23 -11.30 7.68
N GLN A 73 -4.38 -11.63 6.70
CA GLN A 73 -2.93 -11.78 6.87
C GLN A 73 -2.11 -10.85 5.97
N GLU A 74 -2.76 -9.95 5.24
CA GLU A 74 -2.14 -9.09 4.22
C GLU A 74 -1.23 -8.01 4.83
N LYS A 75 -1.07 -7.97 6.16
CA LYS A 75 -0.04 -7.18 6.85
C LYS A 75 1.34 -7.41 6.23
N VAL A 76 1.64 -8.64 5.81
CA VAL A 76 2.94 -8.98 5.21
C VAL A 76 3.22 -8.17 3.93
N LEU A 77 2.19 -7.83 3.16
CA LEU A 77 2.31 -7.01 1.94
C LEU A 77 2.54 -5.54 2.30
N ILE A 78 1.79 -5.04 3.29
CA ILE A 78 1.97 -3.69 3.84
C ILE A 78 3.40 -3.52 4.37
N ASP A 79 3.88 -4.47 5.18
CA ASP A 79 5.22 -4.44 5.75
C ASP A 79 6.30 -4.37 4.66
N GLN A 80 6.09 -5.08 3.55
CA GLN A 80 7.02 -5.07 2.44
C GLN A 80 7.06 -3.71 1.71
N VAL A 81 5.93 -3.06 1.52
CA VAL A 81 5.88 -1.68 0.99
C VAL A 81 6.52 -0.69 1.96
N LEU A 82 6.23 -0.82 3.27
CA LEU A 82 6.74 0.09 4.29
C LEU A 82 8.27 0.04 4.44
N LYS A 83 8.93 -1.11 4.19
CA LYS A 83 10.39 -1.19 4.20
C LYS A 83 11.06 -0.12 3.34
N THR A 84 10.43 0.25 2.23
CA THR A 84 10.98 1.23 1.27
C THR A 84 10.35 2.61 1.45
N VAL A 85 9.06 2.68 1.74
CA VAL A 85 8.29 3.92 1.71
C VAL A 85 8.30 4.66 3.05
N LYS A 86 8.47 3.96 4.18
CA LYS A 86 8.35 4.55 5.52
C LYS A 86 9.18 5.82 5.75
N PRO A 87 10.45 5.93 5.31
CA PRO A 87 11.24 7.15 5.49
C PRO A 87 10.73 8.37 4.70
N LEU A 88 9.81 8.17 3.75
CA LEU A 88 9.23 9.21 2.89
C LEU A 88 7.85 9.68 3.37
N ILE A 89 7.34 9.09 4.46
CA ILE A 89 6.08 9.49 5.07
C ILE A 89 6.38 10.66 6.01
N THR A 90 6.04 11.88 5.59
CA THR A 90 6.33 13.12 6.32
C THR A 90 5.26 13.48 7.36
N ASN A 91 4.05 12.93 7.22
CA ASN A 91 2.96 13.07 8.19
C ASN A 91 2.29 11.72 8.47
N ASN A 92 0.96 11.59 8.38
CA ASN A 92 0.30 10.32 8.62
C ASN A 92 0.13 9.53 7.33
N ALA A 93 0.11 8.21 7.45
CA ALA A 93 -0.32 7.33 6.36
C ALA A 93 -1.32 6.30 6.85
N VAL A 94 -2.27 5.97 5.98
CA VAL A 94 -3.20 4.86 6.13
C VAL A 94 -2.95 3.90 4.99
N LEU A 95 -2.53 2.68 5.32
CA LEU A 95 -2.32 1.60 4.36
C LEU A 95 -3.45 0.60 4.50
N VAL A 96 -4.13 0.29 3.41
CA VAL A 96 -5.19 -0.71 3.35
C VAL A 96 -4.73 -1.81 2.40
N SER A 97 -4.78 -3.06 2.83
CA SER A 97 -4.48 -4.20 1.96
C SER A 97 -5.57 -5.24 2.03
N GLY A 98 -5.82 -5.88 0.89
CA GLY A 98 -6.68 -7.05 0.80
C GLY A 98 -6.46 -7.72 -0.55
N MET A 99 -6.18 -9.01 -0.51
CA MET A 99 -5.56 -9.74 -1.59
C MET A 99 -6.03 -11.18 -1.48
N HIS A 100 -6.88 -11.61 -2.41
CA HIS A 100 -7.36 -12.99 -2.47
C HIS A 100 -7.13 -13.56 -3.86
N VAL A 101 -6.34 -14.64 -3.93
CA VAL A 101 -6.22 -15.48 -5.14
C VAL A 101 -6.88 -16.82 -4.80
N ASN A 102 -7.83 -17.25 -5.62
CA ASN A 102 -8.45 -18.55 -5.46
C ASN A 102 -7.40 -19.64 -5.68
N GLU A 103 -7.41 -20.65 -4.81
CA GLU A 103 -6.50 -21.80 -4.91
C GLU A 103 -5.01 -21.41 -4.98
N ILE A 104 -4.64 -20.36 -4.23
CA ILE A 104 -3.29 -19.78 -4.29
C ILE A 104 -2.19 -20.85 -4.12
N THR A 105 -1.28 -20.88 -5.09
CA THR A 105 -0.15 -21.81 -5.07
C THR A 105 1.03 -21.26 -4.27
N PRO A 106 1.95 -22.11 -3.79
CA PRO A 106 3.18 -21.64 -3.13
C PRO A 106 4.02 -20.70 -3.99
N ALA A 107 4.01 -20.88 -5.32
CA ALA A 107 4.71 -19.99 -6.25
C ALA A 107 4.07 -18.59 -6.26
N GLN A 108 2.74 -18.53 -6.33
CA GLN A 108 1.99 -17.27 -6.25
C GLN A 108 2.17 -16.56 -4.90
N MET A 109 2.19 -17.30 -3.79
CA MET A 109 2.48 -16.74 -2.47
C MET A 109 3.86 -16.09 -2.40
N ARG A 110 4.90 -16.74 -2.94
CA ARG A 110 6.26 -16.17 -3.01
C ARG A 110 6.30 -14.93 -3.92
N ALA A 111 5.59 -14.97 -5.04
CA ALA A 111 5.48 -13.83 -5.95
C ALA A 111 4.83 -12.61 -5.26
N ALA A 112 3.83 -12.82 -4.38
CA ALA A 112 3.13 -11.74 -3.68
C ALA A 112 4.08 -10.79 -2.93
N MET A 113 5.06 -11.36 -2.21
CA MET A 113 6.04 -10.58 -1.45
C MET A 113 6.96 -9.77 -2.37
N LEU A 114 7.42 -10.37 -3.47
CA LEU A 114 8.25 -9.66 -4.44
C LEU A 114 7.46 -8.56 -5.16
N MET A 115 6.21 -8.82 -5.53
CA MET A 115 5.32 -7.83 -6.11
C MET A 115 5.09 -6.63 -5.19
N ALA A 116 4.78 -6.87 -3.91
CA ALA A 116 4.62 -5.80 -2.93
C ALA A 116 5.90 -4.97 -2.75
N HIS A 117 7.08 -5.61 -2.79
CA HIS A 117 8.36 -4.92 -2.78
C HIS A 117 8.52 -3.97 -3.97
N GLU A 118 8.33 -4.49 -5.18
CA GLU A 118 8.50 -3.70 -6.41
C GLU A 118 7.50 -2.54 -6.49
N LEU A 119 6.26 -2.75 -6.03
CA LEU A 119 5.28 -1.67 -5.87
C LEU A 119 5.74 -0.62 -4.86
N GLY A 120 6.34 -1.04 -3.73
CA GLY A 120 6.93 -0.13 -2.75
C GLY A 120 8.10 0.68 -3.31
N VAL A 121 8.96 0.07 -4.13
CA VAL A 121 10.05 0.77 -4.83
C VAL A 121 9.50 1.80 -5.83
N ALA A 122 8.49 1.42 -6.63
CA ALA A 122 7.84 2.33 -7.57
C ALA A 122 7.19 3.51 -6.85
N LEU A 123 6.49 3.24 -5.73
CA LEU A 123 5.88 4.28 -4.92
C LEU A 123 6.92 5.22 -4.30
N ALA A 124 8.00 4.69 -3.74
CA ALA A 124 9.06 5.49 -3.16
C ALA A 124 9.73 6.40 -4.20
N LYS A 125 9.93 5.91 -5.43
CA LYS A 125 10.42 6.72 -6.54
C LYS A 125 9.46 7.86 -6.86
N TRP A 126 8.15 7.57 -6.91
CA TRP A 126 7.13 8.58 -7.19
C TRP A 126 7.04 9.64 -6.09
N LEU A 127 7.05 9.24 -4.81
CA LEU A 127 7.02 10.16 -3.67
C LEU A 127 8.22 11.13 -3.65
N LYS A 128 9.41 10.65 -4.05
CA LYS A 128 10.60 11.51 -4.19
C LYS A 128 10.49 12.51 -5.33
N ALA A 129 9.84 12.13 -6.43
CA ALA A 129 9.65 12.99 -7.60
C ALA A 129 8.52 14.01 -7.39
N HIS A 130 7.58 13.72 -6.49
CA HIS A 130 6.43 14.56 -6.18
C HIS A 130 6.45 14.83 -4.66
N PRO A 131 7.34 15.69 -4.14
CA PRO A 131 7.37 16.03 -2.71
C PRO A 131 6.03 16.63 -2.27
N ASP A 132 5.71 16.49 -0.98
CA ASP A 132 4.51 17.12 -0.42
C ASP A 132 4.63 18.65 -0.41
N GLN A 133 3.49 19.32 -0.37
CA GLN A 133 3.43 20.77 -0.26
C GLN A 133 2.98 21.13 1.15
N THR A 134 3.86 21.75 1.93
CA THR A 134 3.52 22.22 3.27
C THR A 134 2.46 23.32 3.18
N GLN A 135 1.34 23.15 3.89
CA GLN A 135 0.32 24.18 4.02
C GLN A 135 0.40 24.89 5.37
N VAL A 136 0.11 26.19 5.38
CA VAL A 136 -0.02 26.99 6.60
C VAL A 136 -1.36 26.68 7.24
N VAL A 137 -1.34 26.15 8.47
CA VAL A 137 -2.56 25.85 9.24
C VAL A 137 -2.77 26.95 10.28
N THR A 138 -4.00 27.47 10.36
CA THR A 138 -4.44 28.40 11.40
C THR A 138 -5.37 27.69 12.37
N TYR A 139 -5.19 27.91 13.67
CA TYR A 139 -6.05 27.34 14.70
C TYR A 139 -7.05 28.38 15.17
N ALA A 140 -8.21 27.90 15.66
CA ALA A 140 -9.13 28.77 16.40
C ALA A 140 -8.40 29.35 17.62
N LYS A 141 -8.72 30.61 17.93
CA LYS A 141 -8.19 31.31 19.11
C LYS A 141 -8.98 30.92 20.36
#